data_AF-A0AAW4WTR2-F1
#
_entry.id   AF-A0AAW4WTR2-F1
#
_cell.length_a   1.000
_cell.length_b   1.000
_cell.length_c   1.000
_cell.angle_alpha   90.00
_cell.angle_beta   90.00
_cell.angle_gamma   90.00
#
_symmetry.space_group_name_H-M   'P 1'
#
loop_
_entity.id
_entity.type
_entity.pdbx_description
1 polymer ?
#
loop_
_entity_poly.entity_id
_entity_poly.type
_entity_poly.pdbx_seq_one_letter_code
_entity_poly.pdbx_strand_id
1 'polypeptide(L)'
;MLRVFGTISDIFRLMKDPEVKLTKKLLFIFPIAYFLFPYDLIWDFFPVVGQLDDIAVFIIMWPFLKDILDKYNSDDKELKKKSKEDAEAYDLKKNDYKVE
;
A
#
# COMPACT_ATOMS: atom_id res chain seq x y z
N MET A 1 18.36 -6.27 -3.17
CA MET A 1 17.40 -7.35 -2.86
C MET A 1 16.53 -7.08 -1.62
N LEU A 2 16.92 -6.21 -0.68
CA LEU A 2 16.20 -5.93 0.58
C LEU A 2 14.92 -5.07 0.50
N ARG A 3 14.61 -4.43 -0.64
CA ARG A 3 13.45 -3.51 -0.75
C ARG A 3 12.08 -4.21 -0.76
N VAL A 4 12.04 -5.48 -1.20
CA VAL A 4 10.78 -6.20 -1.42
C VAL A 4 10.05 -6.46 -0.10
N PHE A 5 10.80 -6.73 0.98
CA PHE A 5 10.22 -6.94 2.32
C PHE A 5 9.52 -5.71 2.87
N GLY A 6 10.07 -4.50 2.62
CA GLY A 6 9.42 -3.25 3.02
C GLY A 6 8.11 -3.03 2.28
N THR A 7 8.12 -3.23 0.96
CA THR A 7 6.92 -3.12 0.12
C THR A 7 5.81 -4.08 0.57
N ILE A 8 6.15 -5.32 0.91
CA ILE A 8 5.18 -6.30 1.41
C ILE A 8 4.58 -5.82 2.75
N SER A 9 5.42 -5.36 3.67
CA SER A 9 4.96 -4.82 4.97
C SER A 9 4.01 -3.62 4.80
N ASP A 10 4.33 -2.70 3.90
CA ASP A 10 3.51 -1.51 3.63
C ASP A 10 2.15 -1.89 3.01
N ILE A 11 2.13 -2.88 2.11
CA ILE A 11 0.89 -3.43 1.54
C ILE A 11 0.03 -4.04 2.67
N PHE A 12 0.60 -4.82 3.58
CA PHE A 12 -0.15 -5.38 4.71
C PHE A 12 -0.74 -4.30 5.62
N ARG A 13 0.01 -3.20 5.83
CA ARG A 13 -0.45 -2.07 6.62
C ARG A 13 -1.61 -1.35 5.93
N LEU A 14 -1.48 -1.05 4.64
CA LEU A 14 -2.53 -0.44 3.81
C LEU A 14 -3.82 -1.28 3.79
N MET A 15 -3.69 -2.61 3.70
CA MET A 15 -4.85 -3.51 3.72
C MET A 15 -5.58 -3.51 5.06
N LYS A 16 -4.83 -3.43 6.18
CA LYS A 16 -5.38 -3.35 7.54
C LYS A 16 -5.92 -1.98 7.93
N ASP A 17 -5.51 -0.92 7.23
CA ASP A 17 -5.86 0.45 7.57
C ASP A 17 -7.34 0.76 7.29
N PRO A 18 -8.18 1.06 8.31
CA PRO A 18 -9.59 1.36 8.11
C PRO A 18 -9.85 2.69 7.39
N GLU A 19 -8.89 3.62 7.37
CA GLU A 19 -9.03 4.93 6.71
C GLU A 19 -8.87 4.84 5.19
N VAL A 20 -8.27 3.76 4.70
CA VAL A 20 -8.11 3.50 3.27
C VAL A 20 -9.45 3.07 2.67
N LYS A 21 -9.96 3.87 1.73
CA LYS A 21 -11.19 3.58 0.97
C LYS A 21 -11.20 2.16 0.42
N LEU A 22 -12.32 1.47 0.57
CA LEU A 22 -12.52 0.09 0.13
C LEU A 22 -12.16 -0.11 -1.34
N THR A 23 -12.46 0.87 -2.21
CA THR A 23 -12.13 0.85 -3.63
C THR A 23 -10.64 0.68 -3.92
N LYS A 24 -9.77 1.32 -3.12
CA LYS A 24 -8.31 1.19 -3.27
C LYS A 24 -7.82 -0.21 -2.84
N LYS A 25 -8.43 -0.76 -1.78
CA LYS A 25 -8.15 -2.13 -1.32
C LYS A 25 -8.61 -3.17 -2.35
N LEU A 26 -9.81 -2.97 -2.92
CA LEU A 26 -10.32 -3.82 -4.00
C LEU A 26 -9.38 -3.80 -5.20
N LEU A 27 -8.81 -2.65 -5.57
CA LEU A 27 -7.87 -2.58 -6.68
C LEU A 27 -6.60 -3.44 -6.46
N PHE A 28 -6.21 -3.67 -5.21
CA PHE A 28 -5.13 -4.60 -4.84
C PHE A 28 -5.59 -6.05 -4.78
N ILE A 29 -6.81 -6.32 -4.30
CA ILE A 29 -7.36 -7.68 -4.20
C ILE A 29 -7.76 -8.22 -5.57
N PHE A 30 -8.30 -7.38 -6.45
CA PHE A 30 -8.91 -7.79 -7.72
C PHE A 30 -7.95 -8.57 -8.64
N PRO A 31 -6.67 -8.17 -8.83
CA PRO A 31 -5.71 -8.93 -9.64
C PRO A 31 -5.33 -10.25 -9.00
N ILE A 32 -5.21 -10.25 -7.67
CA ILE A 32 -4.86 -11.45 -6.90
C ILE A 32 -6.01 -12.44 -6.91
N ALA A 33 -7.24 -11.94 -6.76
CA ALA A 33 -8.46 -12.72 -6.85
C ALA A 33 -8.68 -13.24 -8.28
N TYR A 34 -8.45 -12.41 -9.30
CA TYR A 34 -8.49 -12.80 -10.70
C TYR A 34 -7.49 -13.94 -10.98
N PHE A 35 -6.25 -13.79 -10.52
CA PHE A 35 -5.21 -14.83 -10.60
C PHE A 35 -5.58 -16.13 -9.88
N LEU A 36 -6.24 -16.03 -8.72
CA LEU A 36 -6.66 -17.18 -7.90
C LEU A 36 -7.95 -17.84 -8.40
N PHE A 37 -8.74 -17.17 -9.24
CA PHE A 37 -10.03 -17.64 -9.74
C PHE A 37 -9.99 -17.88 -11.26
N PRO A 38 -9.28 -18.93 -11.73
CA PRO A 38 -9.09 -19.19 -13.16
C PRO A 38 -10.34 -19.73 -13.89
N TYR A 39 -11.55 -19.55 -13.35
CA TYR A 39 -12.65 -20.48 -13.62
C TYR A 39 -13.75 -20.04 -14.59
N ASP A 40 -13.86 -18.76 -15.01
CA ASP A 40 -15.10 -18.33 -15.70
C ASP A 40 -14.97 -17.72 -17.11
N LEU A 41 -13.78 -17.65 -17.72
CA LEU A 41 -13.64 -17.17 -19.12
C LEU A 41 -12.77 -18.04 -20.05
N ILE A 42 -12.07 -19.03 -19.50
CA ILE A 42 -11.24 -19.98 -20.26
C ILE A 42 -11.83 -21.38 -20.14
N TRP A 43 -13.16 -21.48 -20.19
CA TRP A 43 -13.73 -22.71 -20.71
C TRP A 43 -13.39 -22.74 -22.22
N ASP A 44 -12.29 -23.43 -22.54
CA ASP A 44 -12.16 -24.32 -23.72
C ASP A 44 -11.21 -23.99 -24.90
N PHE A 45 -10.25 -23.02 -24.87
CA PHE A 45 -9.43 -22.78 -26.10
C PHE A 45 -7.91 -22.54 -26.02
N PHE A 46 -7.28 -22.08 -24.94
CA PHE A 46 -5.83 -21.76 -24.98
C PHE A 46 -5.08 -22.02 -23.67
N PRO A 47 -4.45 -23.19 -23.48
CA PRO A 47 -3.70 -23.52 -22.26
C PRO A 47 -2.42 -22.69 -22.06
N VAL A 48 -1.94 -21.94 -23.06
CA VAL A 48 -0.70 -21.14 -23.01
C VAL A 48 -0.98 -19.63 -22.81
N VAL A 49 -2.13 -19.14 -23.27
CA VAL A 49 -2.47 -17.70 -23.18
C VAL A 49 -2.91 -17.32 -21.76
N GLY A 50 -3.51 -18.25 -21.01
CA GLY A 50 -3.98 -18.00 -19.65
C GLY A 50 -2.89 -17.53 -18.67
N GLN A 51 -1.63 -18.00 -18.81
CA GLN A 51 -0.53 -17.59 -17.93
C GLN A 51 0.11 -16.25 -18.31
N LEU A 52 0.05 -15.89 -19.60
CA LEU A 52 0.58 -14.62 -20.10
C LEU A 52 -0.32 -13.44 -19.71
N ASP A 53 -1.63 -13.68 -19.67
CA ASP A 53 -2.63 -12.69 -19.27
C ASP A 53 -2.44 -12.23 -17.81
N ASP A 54 -2.18 -13.17 -16.90
CA ASP A 54 -1.91 -12.88 -15.49
C ASP A 54 -0.72 -11.92 -15.28
N ILE A 55 0.36 -12.14 -16.02
CA ILE A 55 1.55 -11.27 -15.98
C ILE A 55 1.25 -9.92 -16.61
N ALA A 56 0.50 -9.90 -17.72
CA ALA A 56 0.13 -8.68 -18.40
C ALA A 56 -0.75 -7.77 -17.52
N VAL A 57 -1.76 -8.34 -16.85
CA VAL A 57 -2.62 -7.65 -15.89
C VAL A 57 -1.79 -7.07 -14.75
N PHE A 58 -0.86 -7.85 -14.19
CA PHE A 58 0.01 -7.36 -13.11
C PHE A 58 0.89 -6.20 -13.56
N ILE A 59 1.49 -6.27 -14.75
CA ILE A 59 2.33 -5.20 -15.32
C ILE A 59 1.51 -3.92 -15.54
N ILE A 60 0.30 -4.04 -16.07
CA ILE A 60 -0.58 -2.90 -16.35
C ILE A 60 -1.07 -2.24 -15.06
N MET A 61 -1.35 -3.04 -14.02
CA MET A 61 -1.86 -2.53 -12.75
C MET A 61 -0.77 -2.03 -11.80
N TRP A 62 0.47 -2.51 -11.97
CA TRP A 62 1.63 -2.09 -11.17
C TRP A 62 1.78 -0.57 -10.98
N PRO A 63 1.67 0.30 -12.01
CA PRO A 63 1.77 1.76 -11.82
C PRO A 63 0.67 2.32 -10.90
N PHE A 64 -0.56 1.80 -10.99
CA PHE A 64 -1.66 2.22 -10.13
C PHE A 64 -1.46 1.76 -8.69
N LEU A 65 -1.02 0.51 -8.50
CA LEU A 65 -0.68 -0.03 -7.19
C LEU A 65 0.46 0.76 -6.54
N LYS A 66 1.48 1.13 -7.33
CA LYS A 66 2.58 1.98 -6.87
C LYS A 66 2.12 3.37 -6.46
N ASP A 67 1.29 4.04 -7.25
CA ASP A 67 0.79 5.38 -6.90
C ASP A 67 0.01 5.37 -5.58
N ILE A 68 -0.84 4.34 -5.38
CA ILE A 68 -1.58 4.14 -4.14
C ILE A 68 -0.63 3.92 -2.96
N LEU A 69 0.40 3.09 -3.12
CA LEU A 69 1.35 2.76 -2.07
C LEU A 69 2.26 3.94 -1.73
N ASP A 70 2.74 4.67 -2.73
CA ASP A 70 3.62 5.83 -2.56
C ASP A 70 2.87 6.97 -1.86
N LYS A 71 1.60 7.21 -2.20
CA LYS A 71 0.76 8.18 -1.50
C LYS A 71 0.54 7.78 -0.04
N TYR A 72 0.18 6.52 0.22
CA TYR A 72 -0.01 6.02 1.57
C TYR A 72 1.23 6.16 2.45
N ASN A 73 2.40 5.80 1.90
CA ASN A 73 3.67 5.91 2.59
C ASN A 73 4.12 7.36 2.80
N SER A 74 3.73 8.27 1.91
CA SER A 74 4.02 9.71 2.05
C SER A 74 3.17 10.33 3.14
N ASP A 75 1.87 10.02 3.16
CA ASP A 75 0.94 10.49 4.19
C ASP A 75 1.36 10.01 5.58
N ASP A 76 1.75 8.73 5.74
CA ASP A 76 2.24 8.19 7.02
C ASP A 76 3.54 8.86 7.49
N LYS A 77 4.43 9.22 6.56
CA LYS A 77 5.69 9.91 6.87
C LYS A 77 5.44 11.36 7.30
N GLU A 78 4.53 12.06 6.64
CA GLU A 78 4.15 13.42 7.04
C GLU A 78 3.50 13.43 8.42
N LEU A 79 2.58 12.50 8.70
CA LEU A 79 1.95 12.37 10.02
C LEU A 79 2.98 12.09 11.12
N LYS A 80 3.92 11.16 10.88
CA LYS A 80 5.01 10.87 11.84
C LYS A 80 5.95 12.04 12.06
N LYS A 81 6.25 12.80 11.00
CA LYS A 81 7.11 13.99 11.10
C LYS A 81 6.45 15.09 11.93
N LYS A 82 5.18 15.39 11.64
CA LYS A 82 4.40 16.38 12.39
C LYS A 82 4.25 16.01 13.86
N SER A 83 3.94 14.74 14.15
CA SER A 83 3.84 14.26 15.54
C SER A 83 5.16 14.38 16.32
N LYS A 84 6.32 14.24 15.66
CA LYS A 84 7.63 14.45 16.31
C LYS A 84 7.91 15.92 16.56
N GLU A 85 7.65 16.78 15.57
CA GLU A 85 7.80 18.24 15.71
C GLU A 85 6.91 18.79 16.83
N ASP A 86 5.66 18.33 16.92
CA ASP A 86 4.73 18.70 17.99
C ASP A 86 5.27 18.26 19.36
N ALA A 87 5.72 17.00 19.49
CA ALA A 87 6.28 16.48 20.74
C ALA A 87 7.54 17.23 21.19
N GLU A 88 8.44 17.56 20.26
CA GLU A 88 9.64 18.35 20.52
C GLU A 88 9.29 19.79 20.95
N ALA A 89 8.28 20.41 20.34
CA ALA A 89 7.80 21.73 20.74
C ALA A 89 7.20 21.75 22.17
N TYR A 90 6.50 20.68 22.57
CA TYR A 90 6.00 20.52 23.93
C TYR A 90 7.13 20.36 24.97
N ASP A 91 8.17 19.57 24.67
CA ASP A 91 9.31 19.40 25.58
C ASP A 91 10.13 20.68 25.74
N LEU A 92 10.30 21.46 24.66
CA LEU A 92 10.98 22.76 24.71
C LEU A 92 10.24 23.76 25.61
N LYS A 93 8.90 23.85 25.48
CA LYS A 93 8.08 24.71 26.34
C LYS A 93 8.22 24.34 27.82
N LYS A 94 8.26 23.05 28.16
CA LYS A 94 8.24 22.59 29.56
C LYS A 94 9.52 22.94 30.33
N ASN A 95 10.68 22.97 29.67
CA ASN A 95 11.97 23.25 30.31
C ASN A 95 12.24 24.75 30.56
N ASP A 96 11.49 25.65 29.95
CA ASP A 96 11.65 27.11 30.10
C ASP A 96 10.89 27.70 31.30
N TYR A 97 10.08 26.91 32.02
CA TYR A 97 9.42 27.34 33.26
C TYR A 97 10.24 26.94 34.49
N LYS A 98 11.50 27.38 34.60
CA LYS A 98 12.16 27.48 35.91
C LYS A 98 11.87 28.85 36.50
N VAL A 99 10.88 28.90 37.38
CA VAL A 99 10.68 30.02 38.30
C VAL A 99 11.73 29.88 39.38
N GLU A 100 12.75 30.75 39.34
CA GLU A 100 13.68 30.99 40.45
C GLU A 100 12.98 31.73 41.60
#